data_AF-A0A0Q9A6Y4-F1
#
_entry.id   AF-A0A0Q9A6Y4-F1
#
_cell.length_a   1.000
_cell.length_b   1.000
_cell.length_c   1.000
_cell.angle_alpha   90.00
_cell.angle_beta   90.00
_cell.angle_gamma   90.00
#
_symmetry.space_group_name_H-M   'P 1'
#
loop_
_entity.id
_entity.type
_entity.pdbx_description
1 polymer ?
#
loop_
_entity_poly.entity_id
_entity_poly.type
_entity_poly.pdbx_seq_one_letter_code
_entity_poly.pdbx_strand_id
1 'polypeptide(L)'
;MMSELAAVADVAVPVELRLAAVTNATVALLRGATSADVMLINGERYRTIGSTSDDTAELNTIQMRYGQGPCLDAAFDHGVIRVTDLSDEPQWPEFAKAALRHGVRSVMTFRLYRCHNRGGALNVYGFAAGAFNVDDEALGAVLAAHAAILLAR
;
A
#
# COMPACT_ATOMS: atom_id res chain seq x y z
N MET A 1 22.13 -39.42 11.09
CA MET A 1 22.47 -38.16 11.79
C MET A 1 22.90 -37.01 10.87
N MET A 2 23.02 -37.20 9.54
CA MET A 2 23.17 -36.09 8.56
C MET A 2 21.93 -35.90 7.66
N SER A 3 20.87 -36.70 7.85
CA SER A 3 19.65 -36.67 7.05
C SER A 3 18.56 -35.73 7.58
N GLU A 4 18.67 -35.28 8.84
CA GLU A 4 17.70 -34.34 9.45
C GLU A 4 18.05 -32.87 9.19
N LEU A 5 19.29 -32.55 8.81
CA LEU A 5 19.71 -31.17 8.54
C LEU A 5 19.30 -30.67 7.14
N ALA A 6 18.97 -31.59 6.22
CA ALA A 6 18.43 -31.27 4.90
C ALA A 6 16.90 -31.05 4.92
N ALA A 7 16.22 -31.41 6.01
CA ALA A 7 14.79 -31.16 6.20
C ALA A 7 14.50 -29.74 6.74
N VAL A 8 15.53 -29.00 7.15
CA VAL A 8 15.51 -27.53 7.16
C VAL A 8 15.74 -27.04 5.73
N ALA A 9 15.00 -27.62 4.78
CA ALA A 9 14.90 -27.08 3.44
C ALA A 9 14.34 -25.68 3.60
N ASP A 10 15.12 -24.70 3.16
CA ASP A 10 14.74 -23.34 2.79
C ASP A 10 13.24 -23.19 2.52
N VAL A 11 12.44 -23.02 3.59
CA VAL A 11 11.02 -22.71 3.45
C VAL A 11 11.02 -21.25 3.04
N ALA A 12 11.04 -21.02 1.73
CA ALA A 12 10.98 -19.69 1.17
C ALA A 12 9.82 -18.96 1.85
N VAL A 13 10.15 -17.87 2.56
CA VAL A 13 9.16 -17.12 3.34
C VAL A 13 7.99 -16.76 2.43
N PRO A 14 6.73 -17.06 2.83
CA PRO A 14 5.54 -16.68 2.06
C PRO A 14 5.60 -15.22 1.60
N VAL A 15 5.16 -14.95 0.37
CA VAL A 15 5.21 -13.59 -0.20
C VAL A 15 4.40 -12.61 0.66
N GLU A 16 3.29 -13.06 1.25
CA GLU A 16 2.46 -12.27 2.15
C GLU A 16 3.22 -11.80 3.40
N LEU A 17 4.05 -12.67 3.99
CA LEU A 17 4.86 -12.30 5.16
C LEU A 17 5.96 -11.31 4.79
N ARG A 18 6.55 -11.45 3.59
CA ARG A 18 7.55 -10.49 3.10
C ARG A 18 6.93 -9.13 2.76
N LEU A 19 5.73 -9.11 2.18
CA LEU A 19 4.99 -7.87 1.93
C LEU A 19 4.56 -7.21 3.25
N ALA A 20 4.15 -7.99 4.25
CA ALA A 20 3.88 -7.47 5.59
C ALA A 20 5.14 -6.87 6.24
N ALA A 21 6.33 -7.43 5.99
CA ALA A 21 7.57 -6.82 6.43
C ALA A 21 7.83 -5.47 5.75
N VAL A 22 7.50 -5.33 4.45
CA VAL A 22 7.61 -4.06 3.74
C VAL A 22 6.68 -3.00 4.33
N THR A 23 5.40 -3.31 4.54
CA THR A 23 4.44 -2.33 5.08
C THR A 23 4.79 -1.90 6.50
N ASN A 24 5.25 -2.83 7.35
CA ASN A 24 5.76 -2.48 8.68
C ASN A 24 7.01 -1.60 8.59
N ALA A 25 7.94 -1.88 7.67
CA ALA A 25 9.10 -1.03 7.43
C ALA A 25 8.70 0.37 6.93
N THR A 26 7.67 0.46 6.06
CA THR A 26 7.11 1.75 5.61
C THR A 26 6.65 2.60 6.77
N VAL A 27 5.85 2.04 7.68
CA VAL A 27 5.37 2.78 8.88
C VAL A 27 6.53 3.14 9.81
N ALA A 28 7.53 2.27 9.96
CA ALA A 28 8.68 2.53 10.82
C ALA A 28 9.63 3.62 10.27
N LEU A 29 9.74 3.73 8.95
CA LEU A 29 10.71 4.62 8.30
C LEU A 29 10.11 5.98 7.92
N LEU A 30 8.83 6.03 7.55
CA LEU A 30 8.14 7.27 7.18
C LEU A 30 7.46 7.86 8.43
N ARG A 31 8.05 8.91 8.99
CA ARG A 31 7.59 9.50 10.28
C ARG A 31 6.13 9.95 10.26
N GLY A 32 5.63 10.38 9.10
CA GLY A 32 4.24 10.79 8.92
C GLY A 32 3.26 9.65 8.71
N ALA A 33 3.74 8.43 8.49
CA ALA A 33 2.88 7.26 8.23
C ALA A 33 2.28 6.74 9.53
N THR A 34 0.95 6.68 9.57
CA THR A 34 0.19 6.05 10.64
C THR A 34 -0.16 4.60 10.28
N SER A 35 -0.28 4.31 8.99
CA SER A 35 -0.51 2.96 8.51
C SER A 35 -0.12 2.77 7.05
N ALA A 36 0.05 1.51 6.66
CA ALA A 36 0.32 1.12 5.28
C ALA A 36 -0.28 -0.25 4.94
N ASP A 37 -0.48 -0.48 3.65
CA ASP A 37 -0.86 -1.79 3.10
C ASP A 37 -0.31 -1.99 1.69
N VAL A 38 -0.40 -3.23 1.22
CA VAL A 38 -0.32 -3.54 -0.21
C VAL A 38 -1.68 -4.02 -0.69
N MET A 39 -2.22 -3.37 -1.71
CA MET A 39 -3.40 -3.85 -2.43
C MET A 39 -2.98 -4.49 -3.76
N LEU A 40 -3.49 -5.68 -4.03
CA LEU A 40 -3.39 -6.36 -5.33
C LEU A 40 -4.74 -6.37 -6.02
N ILE A 41 -4.76 -6.06 -7.32
CA ILE A 41 -5.96 -5.99 -8.15
C ILE A 41 -5.83 -6.95 -9.33
N ASN A 42 -6.87 -7.77 -9.55
CA ASN A 42 -6.99 -8.68 -10.68
C ASN A 42 -8.44 -8.65 -11.22
N GLY A 43 -8.67 -7.82 -12.24
CA GLY A 43 -10.02 -7.51 -12.70
C GLY A 43 -10.82 -6.83 -11.59
N GLU A 44 -12.00 -7.38 -11.27
CA GLU A 44 -12.87 -6.89 -10.18
C GLU A 44 -12.48 -7.42 -8.80
N ARG A 45 -11.51 -8.35 -8.72
CA ARG A 45 -11.05 -8.92 -7.45
C ARG A 45 -9.88 -8.12 -6.91
N TYR A 46 -9.94 -7.81 -5.62
CA TYR A 46 -8.86 -7.17 -4.90
C TYR A 46 -8.50 -7.96 -3.64
N ARG A 47 -7.27 -7.80 -3.19
CA ARG A 47 -6.77 -8.39 -1.94
C ARG A 47 -5.83 -7.40 -1.26
N THR A 48 -6.13 -7.06 -0.01
CA THR A 48 -5.21 -6.32 0.87
C THR A 48 -4.28 -7.29 1.58
N ILE A 49 -2.99 -6.97 1.61
CA ILE A 49 -1.91 -7.76 2.22
C ILE A 49 -1.10 -6.81 3.11
N GLY A 50 -0.68 -7.31 4.28
CA GLY A 50 0.23 -6.57 5.16
C GLY A 50 -0.38 -5.30 5.74
N SER A 51 -1.70 -5.21 5.91
CA SER A 51 -2.33 -4.06 6.58
C SER A 51 -1.73 -3.89 7.97
N THR A 52 -1.21 -2.69 8.27
CA THR A 52 -0.62 -2.39 9.59
C THR A 52 -1.64 -1.84 10.59
N SER A 53 -2.86 -1.55 10.15
CA SER A 53 -3.99 -1.18 11.02
C SER A 53 -5.31 -1.71 10.48
N ASP A 54 -6.32 -1.81 11.34
CA ASP A 54 -7.68 -2.19 10.95
C ASP A 54 -8.34 -1.13 10.06
N ASP A 55 -8.13 0.16 10.36
CA ASP A 55 -8.62 1.29 9.55
C ASP A 55 -8.20 1.17 8.08
N THR A 56 -6.97 0.68 7.85
CA THR A 56 -6.40 0.56 6.50
C THR A 56 -7.13 -0.47 5.66
N ALA A 57 -7.58 -1.58 6.25
CA ALA A 57 -8.40 -2.57 5.55
C ALA A 57 -9.78 -1.99 5.17
N GLU A 58 -10.34 -1.13 6.03
CA GLU A 58 -11.61 -0.45 5.76
C GLU A 58 -11.47 0.61 4.65
N LEU A 59 -10.40 1.41 4.65
CA LEU A 59 -10.10 2.38 3.59
C LEU A 59 -10.02 1.72 2.21
N ASN A 60 -9.43 0.54 2.12
CA ASN A 60 -9.38 -0.24 0.89
C ASN A 60 -10.77 -0.69 0.43
N THR A 61 -11.60 -1.13 1.37
CA THR A 61 -13.00 -1.50 1.10
C THR A 61 -13.80 -0.31 0.61
N ILE A 62 -13.57 0.88 1.18
CA ILE A 62 -14.20 2.14 0.77
C ILE A 62 -13.83 2.46 -0.68
N GLN A 63 -12.55 2.37 -1.05
CA GLN A 63 -12.12 2.68 -2.41
C GLN A 63 -12.80 1.79 -3.44
N MET A 64 -12.89 0.49 -3.13
CA MET A 64 -13.57 -0.48 -3.99
C MET A 64 -15.08 -0.26 -4.04
N ARG A 65 -15.70 0.10 -2.91
CA ARG A 65 -17.15 0.38 -2.83
C ARG A 65 -17.55 1.56 -3.71
N TYR A 66 -16.77 2.64 -3.68
CA TYR A 66 -17.09 3.86 -4.42
C TYR A 66 -16.49 3.88 -5.83
N GLY A 67 -15.58 2.96 -6.15
CA GLY A 67 -14.81 3.02 -7.40
C GLY A 67 -13.95 4.28 -7.48
N GLN A 68 -13.54 4.82 -6.33
CA GLN A 68 -12.80 6.07 -6.19
C GLN A 68 -11.61 5.86 -5.27
N GLY A 69 -10.48 6.49 -5.57
CA GLY A 69 -9.39 6.64 -4.61
C GLY A 69 -8.02 6.34 -5.21
N PRO A 70 -6.97 6.74 -4.48
CA PRO A 70 -5.62 6.79 -5.01
C PRO A 70 -5.07 5.41 -5.41
N CYS A 71 -5.45 4.31 -4.74
CA CYS A 71 -4.99 2.97 -5.16
C CYS A 71 -5.56 2.55 -6.52
N LEU A 72 -6.81 2.89 -6.81
CA LEU A 72 -7.43 2.51 -8.08
C LEU A 72 -6.71 3.26 -9.21
N ASP A 73 -6.52 4.56 -9.04
CA ASP A 73 -5.90 5.40 -10.06
C ASP A 73 -4.40 5.11 -10.20
N ALA A 74 -3.67 4.86 -9.11
CA ALA A 74 -2.25 4.50 -9.15
C ALA A 74 -2.01 3.10 -9.74
N ALA A 75 -2.92 2.15 -9.55
CA ALA A 75 -2.75 0.80 -10.11
C ALA A 75 -2.70 0.81 -11.64
N PHE A 76 -3.36 1.79 -12.29
CA PHE A 76 -3.54 1.83 -13.74
C PHE A 76 -2.82 3.00 -14.41
N ASP A 77 -2.91 4.22 -13.89
CA ASP A 77 -2.60 5.46 -14.64
C ASP A 77 -1.38 6.24 -14.10
N HIS A 78 -1.08 6.17 -12.79
CA HIS A 78 -0.04 7.00 -12.17
C HIS A 78 1.06 6.18 -11.47
N GLY A 79 2.32 6.63 -11.56
CA GLY A 79 3.45 5.95 -10.89
C GLY A 79 3.46 6.15 -9.37
N VAL A 80 3.17 7.39 -8.93
CA VAL A 80 3.03 7.79 -7.53
C VAL A 80 1.92 8.83 -7.44
N ILE A 81 1.07 8.72 -6.43
CA ILE A 81 0.05 9.71 -6.08
C ILE A 81 0.36 10.18 -4.65
N ARG A 82 0.40 11.50 -4.43
CA ARG A 82 0.57 12.11 -3.11
C ARG A 82 -0.51 13.15 -2.87
N VAL A 83 -1.42 12.84 -1.94
CA VAL A 83 -2.47 13.75 -1.47
C VAL A 83 -1.98 14.43 -0.20
N THR A 84 -1.86 15.75 -0.25
CA THR A 84 -1.37 16.55 0.89
C THR A 84 -2.46 16.70 1.95
N ASP A 85 -3.69 16.98 1.55
CA ASP A 85 -4.85 17.03 2.45
C ASP A 85 -6.11 16.51 1.75
N LEU A 86 -6.73 15.46 2.30
CA LEU A 86 -7.97 14.88 1.81
C LEU A 86 -9.17 15.81 2.01
N SER A 87 -9.10 16.84 2.88
CA SER A 87 -10.19 17.82 2.98
C SER A 87 -10.40 18.60 1.68
N ASP A 88 -9.35 18.70 0.87
CA ASP A 88 -9.31 19.54 -0.32
C ASP A 88 -9.28 18.67 -1.61
N GLU A 89 -9.60 17.38 -1.51
CA GLU A 89 -9.47 16.41 -2.60
C GLU A 89 -10.77 16.30 -3.44
N PRO A 90 -10.80 16.86 -4.67
CA PRO A 90 -12.01 16.88 -5.49
C PRO A 90 -12.15 15.64 -6.38
N GLN A 91 -11.08 14.87 -6.63
CA GLN A 91 -11.08 13.76 -7.58
C GLN A 91 -11.84 12.55 -7.03
N TRP A 92 -11.78 12.34 -5.72
CA TRP A 92 -12.37 11.20 -5.03
C TRP A 92 -13.24 11.63 -3.84
N PRO A 93 -14.33 12.37 -4.06
CA PRO A 93 -15.08 13.03 -2.98
C PRO A 93 -15.67 12.05 -1.95
N GLU A 94 -16.14 10.87 -2.38
CA GLU A 94 -16.72 9.88 -1.46
C GLU A 94 -15.64 9.16 -0.65
N PHE A 95 -14.50 8.85 -1.28
CA PHE A 95 -13.34 8.30 -0.60
C PHE A 95 -12.79 9.29 0.42
N ALA A 96 -12.53 10.54 0.02
CA ALA A 96 -11.98 11.58 0.89
C ALA A 96 -12.86 11.81 2.12
N LYS A 97 -14.18 11.96 1.92
CA LYS A 97 -15.14 12.10 3.02
C LYS A 97 -15.13 10.90 3.97
N ALA A 98 -14.94 9.69 3.45
CA ALA A 98 -14.87 8.48 4.27
C ALA A 98 -13.54 8.37 5.02
N ALA A 99 -12.41 8.58 4.35
CA ALA A 99 -11.08 8.57 4.94
C ALA A 99 -10.93 9.60 6.07
N LEU A 100 -11.51 10.79 5.91
CA LEU A 100 -11.56 11.81 6.96
C LEU A 100 -12.28 11.35 8.24
N ARG A 101 -13.29 10.46 8.14
CA ARG A 101 -13.96 9.88 9.32
C ARG A 101 -13.07 8.90 10.09
N HIS A 102 -12.09 8.31 9.43
CA HIS A 102 -11.02 7.50 10.03
C HIS A 102 -9.83 8.35 10.49
N GLY A 103 -9.93 9.68 10.43
CA GLY A 103 -8.85 10.60 10.81
C GLY A 103 -7.71 10.70 9.79
N VAL A 104 -7.80 10.02 8.65
CA VAL A 104 -6.78 10.12 7.59
C VAL A 104 -6.91 11.46 6.87
N ARG A 105 -5.78 12.16 6.77
CA ARG A 105 -5.67 13.48 6.16
C ARG A 105 -4.73 13.50 4.96
N SER A 106 -3.70 12.66 4.94
CA SER A 106 -2.77 12.58 3.81
C SER A 106 -2.56 11.14 3.36
N VAL A 107 -2.25 10.98 2.07
CA VAL A 107 -2.06 9.67 1.45
C VAL A 107 -0.88 9.72 0.49
N MET A 108 -0.03 8.69 0.50
CA MET A 108 0.84 8.35 -0.61
C MET A 108 0.52 6.96 -1.12
N THR A 109 0.42 6.85 -2.44
CA THR A 109 0.18 5.57 -3.10
C THR A 109 1.20 5.39 -4.21
N PHE A 110 1.88 4.24 -4.19
CA PHE A 110 2.92 3.90 -5.13
C PHE A 110 2.51 2.69 -5.95
N ARG A 111 2.63 2.79 -7.27
CA ARG A 111 2.34 1.67 -8.16
C ARG A 111 3.40 0.57 -8.02
N LEU A 112 2.95 -0.65 -7.79
CA LEU A 112 3.78 -1.86 -7.83
C LEU A 112 3.75 -2.40 -9.27
N TYR A 113 4.68 -1.97 -10.11
CA TYR A 113 4.79 -2.47 -11.49
C TYR A 113 5.03 -3.99 -11.52
N ARG A 114 4.08 -4.81 -12.03
CA ARG A 114 4.24 -5.68 -13.22
C ARG A 114 3.30 -6.92 -13.31
N CYS A 115 3.14 -7.31 -14.58
CA CYS A 115 2.83 -8.62 -15.19
C CYS A 115 1.36 -9.05 -15.32
N HIS A 116 0.95 -9.28 -16.57
CA HIS A 116 -0.30 -9.94 -16.98
C HIS A 116 -1.59 -9.28 -16.43
N ASN A 117 -1.76 -7.98 -16.65
CA ASN A 117 -3.01 -7.26 -16.35
C ASN A 117 -3.36 -7.18 -14.84
N ARG A 118 -2.39 -7.43 -13.95
CA ARG A 118 -2.56 -7.29 -12.50
C ARG A 118 -2.00 -5.94 -12.06
N GLY A 119 -2.82 -5.17 -11.37
CA GLY A 119 -2.42 -3.94 -10.71
C GLY A 119 -1.98 -4.24 -9.28
N GLY A 120 -1.07 -3.42 -8.75
CA GLY A 120 -0.74 -3.45 -7.34
C GLY A 120 -0.34 -2.06 -6.88
N ALA A 121 -0.62 -1.74 -5.62
CA ALA A 121 -0.17 -0.50 -5.02
C ALA A 121 0.28 -0.72 -3.57
N LEU A 122 1.30 0.02 -3.17
CA LEU A 122 1.63 0.28 -1.76
C LEU A 122 0.91 1.56 -1.36
N ASN A 123 0.02 1.47 -0.37
CA ASN A 123 -0.71 2.60 0.19
C ASN A 123 -0.10 2.99 1.53
N VAL A 124 0.03 4.29 1.78
CA VAL A 124 0.56 4.87 3.02
C VAL A 124 -0.36 6.00 3.44
N TYR A 125 -0.84 5.94 4.67
CA TYR A 125 -1.81 6.89 5.22
C TYR A 125 -1.21 7.66 6.38
N GLY A 126 -1.60 8.93 6.52
CA GLY A 126 -1.19 9.80 7.63
C GLY A 126 -2.38 10.57 8.21
N PHE A 127 -2.40 10.76 9.53
CA PHE A 127 -3.43 11.53 10.23
C PHE A 127 -3.22 13.05 10.19
N ALA A 128 -2.04 13.51 9.80
CA ALA A 128 -1.76 14.93 9.59
C ALA A 128 -1.90 15.30 8.11
N ALA A 129 -2.41 16.50 7.83
CA ALA A 129 -2.24 17.11 6.53
C ALA A 129 -0.75 17.39 6.29
N GLY A 130 -0.27 17.18 5.07
CA GLY A 130 1.14 17.37 4.72
C GLY A 130 2.10 16.47 5.49
N ALA A 131 1.68 15.27 5.88
CA ALA A 131 2.53 14.34 6.63
C ALA A 131 3.73 13.81 5.83
N PHE A 132 3.70 13.94 4.49
CA PHE A 132 4.69 13.38 3.59
C PHE A 132 5.35 14.45 2.73
N ASN A 133 6.67 14.47 2.76
CA ASN A 133 7.50 15.34 1.93
C ASN A 133 8.14 14.56 0.75
N VAL A 134 9.05 15.21 0.02
CA VAL A 134 9.72 14.64 -1.15
C VAL A 134 10.69 13.50 -0.78
N ASP A 135 11.33 13.57 0.39
CA ASP A 135 12.21 12.51 0.88
C ASP A 135 11.40 11.26 1.28
N ASP A 136 10.22 11.47 1.89
CA ASP A 136 9.27 10.40 2.21
C ASP A 136 8.76 9.72 0.93
N GLU A 137 8.48 10.51 -0.12
CA GLU A 137 8.08 10.00 -1.43
C GLU A 137 9.19 9.16 -2.06
N ALA A 138 10.45 9.62 -2.02
CA ALA A 138 11.59 8.89 -2.53
C ALA A 138 11.81 7.55 -1.78
N LEU A 139 11.72 7.57 -0.45
CA LEU A 139 11.85 6.36 0.36
C LEU A 139 10.67 5.39 0.15
N GLY A 140 9.46 5.91 0.06
CA GLY A 140 8.27 5.14 -0.29
C GLY A 140 8.38 4.46 -1.65
N ALA A 141 8.97 5.13 -2.65
CA ALA A 141 9.23 4.55 -3.96
C ALA A 141 10.24 3.39 -3.91
N VAL A 142 11.27 3.47 -3.06
CA VAL A 142 12.21 2.35 -2.83
C VAL A 142 11.52 1.15 -2.20
N LEU A 143 10.67 1.38 -1.20
CA LEU A 143 9.89 0.33 -0.54
C LEU A 143 8.89 -0.32 -1.50
N ALA A 144 8.23 0.51 -2.33
CA ALA A 144 7.33 0.04 -3.38
C ALA A 144 8.07 -0.81 -4.43
N ALA A 145 9.26 -0.39 -4.86
CA ALA A 145 10.08 -1.19 -5.77
C ALA A 145 10.45 -2.55 -5.15
N HIS A 146 10.77 -2.59 -3.86
CA HIS A 146 11.03 -3.84 -3.15
C HIS A 146 9.80 -4.76 -3.12
N ALA A 147 8.62 -4.21 -2.78
CA ALA A 147 7.35 -4.95 -2.83
C ALA A 147 7.05 -5.49 -4.23
N ALA A 148 7.28 -4.70 -5.28
CA ALA A 148 7.07 -5.12 -6.66
C ALA A 148 7.97 -6.31 -7.05
N ILE A 149 9.24 -6.33 -6.61
CA ILE A 149 10.16 -7.46 -6.84
C ILE A 149 9.66 -8.74 -6.16
N LEU A 150 9.09 -8.62 -4.95
CA LEU A 150 8.53 -9.77 -4.22
C LEU A 150 7.35 -10.42 -4.96
N LEU A 151 6.59 -9.63 -5.71
CA LEU A 151 5.44 -10.07 -6.51
C LEU A 151 5.81 -10.62 -7.90
N ALA A 152 7.03 -10.34 -8.38
CA ALA A 152 7.48 -10.74 -9.71
C ALA A 152 7.98 -12.19 -9.81
N ARG A 153 7.79 -12.99 -8.76
CA ARG A 153 8.28 -14.37 -8.63
C ARG A 153 7.17 -15.40 -8.73
#